data_AF-A0A2M7WZG8-F1
#
_entry.id   AF-A0A2M7WZG8-F1
#
_cell.length_a   1.000
_cell.length_b   1.000
_cell.length_c   1.000
_cell.angle_alpha   90.00
_cell.angle_beta   90.00
_cell.angle_gamma   90.00
#
_symmetry.space_group_name_H-M   'P 1'
#
loop_
_entity.id
_entity.type
_entity.pdbx_description
1 polymer ?
#
loop_
_entity_poly.entity_id
_entity_poly.type
_entity_poly.pdbx_seq_one_letter_code
_entity_poly.pdbx_strand_id
1 'polypeptide(L)'
;IIVTDADIDVRDWSQVLWALSTKVDPARDLMLVENTPVDYLDFSSPVANLGSKLGLDATNKWPAETSRTWGLPIIADASIEARVDALWSQLFASR
;
A
#
# COMPACT_ATOMS: atom_id res chain seq x y z
N ILE A 1 1.58 -10.66 -0.81
CA ILE A 1 2.40 -9.65 -0.10
C ILE A 1 2.27 -8.35 -0.88
N ILE A 2 1.98 -7.25 -0.20
CA ILE A 2 1.99 -5.91 -0.80
C ILE A 2 3.15 -5.16 -0.16
N VAL A 3 3.99 -4.55 -0.98
CA VAL A 3 5.10 -3.71 -0.52
C VAL A 3 4.72 -2.24 -0.78
N THR A 4 4.85 -1.41 0.23
CA THR A 4 4.55 0.03 0.16
C THR A 4 5.75 0.83 0.66
N ASP A 5 5.79 2.10 0.30
CA ASP A 5 6.70 3.07 0.91
C ASP A 5 6.32 3.32 2.39
N ALA A 6 7.23 3.95 3.15
CA ALA A 6 7.06 4.23 4.57
C ALA A 6 6.03 5.34 4.89
N ASP A 7 5.58 6.09 3.88
CA ASP A 7 4.54 7.12 4.00
C ASP A 7 3.11 6.54 4.02
N ILE A 8 2.97 5.21 3.85
CA ILE A 8 1.70 4.49 3.89
C ILE A 8 1.53 3.78 5.23
N ASP A 9 0.45 4.10 5.96
CA ASP A 9 0.04 3.27 7.09
C ASP A 9 -0.55 1.94 6.59
N VAL A 10 0.21 0.86 6.77
CA VAL A 10 -0.19 -0.50 6.37
C VAL A 10 -1.39 -1.05 7.16
N ARG A 11 -1.82 -0.37 8.23
CA ARG A 11 -3.02 -0.72 9.01
C ARG A 11 -4.27 0.05 8.55
N ASP A 12 -4.11 1.09 7.73
CA ASP A 12 -5.20 1.80 7.08
C ASP A 12 -5.39 1.30 5.63
N TRP A 13 -6.40 0.47 5.43
CA TRP A 13 -6.70 -0.10 4.11
C TRP A 13 -7.01 0.96 3.05
N SER A 14 -7.50 2.14 3.44
CA SER A 14 -7.76 3.23 2.47
C SER A 14 -6.45 3.69 1.84
N GLN A 15 -5.37 3.79 2.63
CA GLN A 15 -4.04 4.18 2.14
C GLN A 15 -3.38 3.05 1.34
N VAL A 16 -3.52 1.79 1.76
CA VAL A 16 -2.99 0.64 1.01
C VAL A 16 -3.67 0.51 -0.36
N LEU A 17 -4.99 0.67 -0.42
CA LEU A 17 -5.74 0.66 -1.69
C LEU A 17 -5.39 1.87 -2.58
N TRP A 18 -5.16 3.04 -1.98
CA TRP A 18 -4.67 4.20 -2.70
C TRP A 18 -3.30 3.92 -3.33
N ALA A 19 -2.35 3.36 -2.57
CA ALA A 19 -1.03 3.01 -3.09
C ALA A 19 -1.14 1.99 -4.25
N LEU A 20 -1.93 0.93 -4.08
CA LEU A 20 -2.18 -0.06 -5.13
C LEU A 20 -2.79 0.56 -6.40
N SER A 21 -3.77 1.45 -6.27
CA SER A 21 -4.47 2.02 -7.42
C SER A 21 -3.71 3.13 -8.15
N THR A 22 -2.71 3.73 -7.51
CA THR A 22 -1.99 4.89 -8.06
C THR A 22 -0.52 4.62 -8.38
N LYS A 23 0.11 3.64 -7.72
CA LYS A 23 1.55 3.35 -7.84
C LYS A 23 1.87 2.03 -8.55
N VAL A 24 0.86 1.27 -8.98
CA VAL A 24 1.03 -0.07 -9.59
C VAL A 24 0.56 -0.07 -11.05
N ASP A 25 1.45 -0.49 -11.94
CA ASP A 25 1.06 -1.06 -13.23
C ASP A 25 0.91 -2.59 -13.06
N PRO A 26 -0.29 -3.18 -13.28
CA PRO A 26 -0.52 -4.58 -12.96
C PRO A 26 0.36 -5.59 -13.71
N ALA A 27 0.84 -5.25 -14.91
CA ALA A 27 1.67 -6.17 -15.69
C ALA A 27 3.14 -6.08 -15.29
N ARG A 28 3.63 -4.88 -14.95
CA ARG A 28 5.03 -4.65 -14.57
C ARG A 28 5.33 -4.97 -13.11
N ASP A 29 4.43 -4.59 -12.20
CA ASP A 29 4.71 -4.51 -10.76
C ASP A 29 4.18 -5.71 -9.96
N LEU A 30 3.79 -6.77 -10.68
CA LEU A 30 3.28 -8.01 -10.14
C LEU A 30 4.33 -9.11 -10.26
N MET A 31 4.61 -9.80 -9.15
CA MET A 31 5.44 -11.00 -9.13
C MET A 31 4.58 -12.21 -8.73
N LEU A 32 4.40 -13.14 -9.67
CA LEU A 32 3.75 -14.42 -9.40
C LEU A 32 4.83 -15.51 -9.32
N VAL A 33 4.84 -16.24 -8.22
CA VAL A 33 5.70 -17.43 -8.05
C VAL A 33 4.81 -18.64 -7.89
N GLU A 34 4.87 -19.54 -8.86
CA GLU A 34 4.10 -20.78 -8.88
C GLU A 34 4.82 -21.91 -8.13
N ASN A 35 4.10 -22.98 -7.82
CA ASN A 35 4.64 -24.21 -7.20
C ASN A 35 5.40 -23.95 -5.89
N THR A 36 4.81 -23.15 -5.00
CA THR A 36 5.37 -22.84 -3.68
C THR A 36 4.61 -23.56 -2.56
N PRO A 37 5.25 -23.88 -1.42
CA PRO A 37 4.58 -24.49 -0.28
C PRO A 37 3.45 -23.61 0.27
N VAL A 38 2.25 -24.15 0.41
CA VAL A 38 1.07 -23.50 1.00
C VAL A 38 0.54 -24.40 2.13
N ASP A 39 -0.29 -23.86 3.03
CA ASP A 39 -0.95 -24.67 4.06
C ASP A 39 -1.78 -25.80 3.41
N TYR A 40 -1.70 -27.01 3.96
CA TYR A 40 -2.55 -28.13 3.58
C TYR A 40 -4.05 -27.81 3.69
N LEU A 41 -4.42 -26.95 4.65
CA LEU A 41 -5.81 -26.58 4.92
C LEU A 41 -6.35 -25.51 3.95
N ASP A 42 -5.51 -24.93 3.09
CA ASP A 42 -5.93 -23.95 2.09
C ASP A 42 -6.55 -24.64 0.86
N PHE A 43 -7.87 -24.79 0.88
CA PHE A 43 -8.64 -25.39 -0.22
C PHE A 43 -8.67 -24.53 -1.50
N SER A 44 -8.19 -23.28 -1.45
CA SER A 44 -8.05 -22.45 -2.66
C SER A 44 -6.81 -22.81 -3.47
N SER A 45 -5.89 -23.60 -2.90
CA SER A 45 -4.75 -24.14 -3.62
C SER A 45 -5.17 -25.23 -4.62
N PRO A 46 -4.54 -25.30 -5.80
CA PRO A 46 -4.89 -26.30 -6.81
C PRO A 46 -4.53 -27.74 -6.39
N VAL A 47 -3.51 -27.88 -5.54
CA VAL A 47 -3.01 -29.17 -5.03
C VAL A 47 -2.67 -28.99 -3.56
N ALA A 48 -2.99 -29.98 -2.73
CA ALA A 48 -2.68 -29.94 -1.30
C ALA A 48 -1.18 -29.65 -1.05
N ASN A 49 -0.90 -28.70 -0.15
CA ASN A 49 0.43 -28.16 0.16
C ASN A 49 1.12 -27.34 -0.95
N LEU A 50 0.51 -27.15 -2.12
CA LEU A 50 1.17 -26.53 -3.27
C LEU A 50 0.26 -25.50 -3.96
N GLY A 51 0.71 -24.26 -4.00
CA GLY A 51 0.01 -23.18 -4.68
C GLY A 51 0.96 -22.11 -5.19
N SER A 52 0.43 -20.91 -5.41
CA SER A 52 1.22 -19.76 -5.84
C SER A 52 1.27 -18.69 -4.76
N LYS A 53 2.23 -17.77 -4.90
CA LYS A 53 2.31 -16.55 -4.08
C LYS A 53 2.35 -15.34 -4.99
N LEU A 54 1.63 -14.31 -4.55
CA LEU A 54 1.54 -13.03 -5.24
C LEU A 54 2.30 -11.96 -4.45
N GLY A 55 3.26 -11.31 -5.10
CA GLY A 55 3.89 -10.07 -4.68
C GLY A 55 3.36 -8.90 -5.50
N LEU A 56 3.03 -7.80 -4.85
CA LEU A 56 2.62 -6.55 -5.48
C LEU A 56 3.53 -5.43 -4.98
N ASP A 57 4.21 -4.75 -5.89
CA ASP A 57 5.06 -3.60 -5.59
C ASP A 57 4.28 -2.29 -5.77
N ALA A 58 3.77 -1.76 -4.68
CA ALA A 58 3.07 -0.47 -4.61
C ALA A 58 3.97 0.67 -4.10
N THR A 59 5.28 0.57 -4.30
CA THR A 59 6.22 1.67 -3.99
C THR A 59 6.26 2.73 -5.09
N ASN A 60 6.83 3.89 -4.80
CA ASN A 60 7.11 4.91 -5.80
C ASN A 60 8.16 4.42 -6.80
N LYS A 61 7.85 4.53 -8.10
CA LYS A 61 8.72 4.02 -9.15
C LYS A 61 9.83 5.01 -9.48
N TRP A 62 11.05 4.53 -9.49
CA TRP A 62 12.26 5.29 -9.78
C TRP A 62 12.44 5.50 -11.29
N PRO A 63 13.31 6.44 -11.72
CA PRO A 63 13.55 6.70 -13.15
C PRO A 63 14.01 5.49 -13.98
N ALA A 64 14.58 4.47 -13.34
CA ALA A 64 14.97 3.23 -14.02
C ALA A 64 13.80 2.25 -14.22
N GLU A 65 12.73 2.39 -13.44
CA GLU A 65 11.55 1.50 -13.45
C GLU A 65 10.42 2.05 -14.33
N THR A 66 10.45 3.35 -14.63
CA THR A 66 9.48 4.03 -15.47
C THR A 66 10.10 5.22 -16.20
N SER A 67 9.68 5.45 -17.45
CA SER A 67 10.06 6.63 -18.23
C SER A 67 9.15 7.84 -17.99
N ARG A 68 8.10 7.68 -17.16
CA ARG A 68 7.13 8.74 -16.86
C ARG A 68 7.61 9.58 -15.69
N THR A 69 7.32 10.88 -15.71
CA THR A 69 7.43 11.72 -14.50
C THR A 69 6.51 11.17 -13.42
N TRP A 70 7.07 10.90 -12.24
CA TRP A 70 6.31 10.34 -11.13
C TRP A 70 5.59 11.45 -10.34
N GLY A 71 4.39 11.15 -9.85
CA GLY A 71 3.60 12.09 -9.06
C GLY A 71 4.22 12.34 -7.69
N LEU A 72 4.07 13.56 -7.18
CA LEU A 72 4.42 13.90 -5.80
C LEU A 72 3.17 13.76 -4.92
N PRO A 73 3.27 13.07 -3.77
CA PRO A 73 2.14 12.98 -2.85
C PRO A 73 1.80 14.35 -2.27
N ILE A 74 0.52 14.54 -1.97
CA ILE A 74 0.04 15.74 -1.27
C ILE A 74 0.40 15.56 0.20
N ILE A 75 1.16 16.51 0.76
CA ILE A 75 1.59 16.51 2.15
C ILE A 75 0.95 17.73 2.83
N ALA A 76 0.31 17.51 3.97
CA ALA A 76 -0.24 18.60 4.77
C ALA A 76 0.88 19.46 5.38
N ASP A 77 0.63 20.77 5.52
CA ASP A 77 1.56 21.64 6.22
C ASP A 77 1.47 21.38 7.74
N ALA A 78 2.57 20.97 8.35
CA ALA A 78 2.63 20.58 9.76
C ALA A 78 2.22 21.71 10.72
N SER A 79 2.46 22.98 10.37
CA SER A 79 2.06 24.11 11.21
C SER A 79 0.54 24.33 11.19
N ILE A 80 -0.08 24.05 10.04
CA ILE A 80 -1.53 24.13 9.87
C ILE A 80 -2.21 22.95 10.56
N GLU A 81 -1.67 21.74 10.41
CA GLU A 81 -2.19 20.52 11.05
C GLU A 81 -2.19 20.68 12.59
N ALA A 82 -1.05 21.06 13.18
CA ALA A 82 -0.95 21.29 14.62
C ALA A 82 -1.92 22.38 15.12
N ARG A 83 -2.13 23.43 14.33
CA ARG A 83 -3.11 24.49 14.66
C ARG A 83 -4.54 23.96 14.63
N VAL A 84 -4.89 23.15 13.63
CA VAL A 84 -6.23 22.56 13.50
C VAL A 84 -6.51 21.57 14.62
N ASP A 85 -5.52 20.75 15.02
CA ASP A 85 -5.66 19.82 16.14
C ASP A 85 -5.94 20.54 17.46
N ALA A 86 -5.25 21.67 17.71
CA ALA A 86 -5.50 22.49 18.89
C ALA A 86 -6.91 23.08 18.88
N LEU A 87 -7.40 23.57 17.73
CA LEU A 87 -8.76 24.08 17.58
C LEU A 87 -9.81 22.97 17.75
N TRP A 88 -9.57 21.80 17.17
CA TRP A 88 -10.45 20.65 17.29
C TRP A 88 -10.63 20.24 18.75
N SER A 89 -9.51 20.15 19.48
CA SER A 89 -9.52 19.85 20.91
C SER A 89 -10.35 20.85 21.71
N GLN A 90 -10.25 22.15 21.42
CA GLN A 90 -11.03 23.19 22.10
C GLN A 90 -12.53 23.11 21.81
N LEU A 91 -12.91 22.84 20.56
CA LEU A 91 -14.31 22.78 20.13
C LEU A 91 -15.06 21.59 20.74
N PHE A 92 -14.35 20.50 21.04
CA PHE A 92 -14.94 19.25 21.55
C PHE A 92 -14.55 18.93 22.99
N ALA A 93 -13.83 19.81 23.70
CA ALA A 93 -13.42 19.62 25.10
C ALA A 93 -14.57 19.66 26.14
N SER A 94 -15.79 20.09 25.75
CA SER A 94 -16.94 20.23 26.65
C SER A 94 -18.09 19.26 26.35
N ARG A 95 -17.80 18.09 25.79
CA ARG A 95 -18.69 16.92 25.73
C ARG A 95 -18.03 15.74 26.41
#